data_AF-W2TWH3-F1
#
_entry.id   AF-W2TWH3-F1
#
_cell.length_a   1.000
_cell.length_b   1.000
_cell.length_c   1.000
_cell.angle_alpha   90.00
_cell.angle_beta   90.00
_cell.angle_gamma   90.00
#
_symmetry.space_group_name_H-M   'P 1'
#
loop_
_entity.id
_entity.type
_entity.pdbx_description
1 polymer ?
#
loop_
_entity_poly.entity_id
_entity_poly.type
_entity_poly.pdbx_seq_one_letter_code
_entity_poly.pdbx_strand_id
1 'polypeptide(L)'
;MCFGAKALFFDDGFKVLRTEVPSERSVPAWLQRFKARNKKLEDEPRSGQPTAISFNELKNLAEQHPYEGVRYFAASLSCSLSTVSDGLRSLVMVKKLGQWLPHA
;
A
#
# COMPACT_ATOMS: atom_id res chain seq x y z
N MET A 1 -0.52 5.21 58.43
CA MET A 1 -0.57 4.05 57.51
C MET A 1 0.28 4.34 56.29
N CYS A 2 1.03 3.34 55.82
CA CYS A 2 2.15 3.47 54.89
C CYS A 2 1.74 3.88 53.47
N PHE A 3 2.59 4.71 52.85
CA PHE A 3 2.55 5.10 51.44
C PHE A 3 2.82 3.90 50.53
N GLY A 4 1.89 3.61 49.62
CA GLY A 4 2.04 2.63 48.55
C GLY A 4 2.37 3.31 47.23
N ALA A 5 3.65 3.54 46.98
CA ALA A 5 4.18 4.02 45.71
C ALA A 5 4.16 2.89 44.65
N LYS A 6 3.50 3.13 43.50
CA LYS A 6 3.88 2.55 42.21
C LYS A 6 3.15 3.24 41.04
N ALA A 7 3.47 4.50 40.83
CA ALA A 7 3.11 5.24 39.62
C ALA A 7 4.37 5.96 39.10
N LEU A 8 5.38 5.20 38.70
CA LEU A 8 6.62 5.74 38.14
C LEU A 8 7.17 4.79 37.08
N PHE A 9 6.47 4.60 35.96
CA PHE A 9 7.07 3.97 34.76
C PHE A 9 6.38 4.38 33.44
N PHE A 10 5.70 5.53 33.38
CA PHE A 10 5.09 5.97 32.12
C PHE A 10 5.32 7.45 31.74
N ASP A 11 5.94 8.26 32.59
CA ASP A 11 6.05 9.71 32.35
C ASP A 11 7.38 10.18 31.71
N ASP A 12 8.44 9.37 31.73
CA ASP A 12 9.78 9.83 31.28
C ASP A 12 10.06 9.73 29.77
N GLY A 13 9.06 9.38 28.96
CA GLY A 13 9.20 9.33 27.49
C GLY A 13 8.78 10.61 26.76
N PHE A 14 8.05 11.51 27.41
CA PHE A 14 7.25 12.53 26.71
C PHE A 14 7.90 13.92 26.61
N LYS A 15 9.10 14.13 27.17
CA LYS A 15 9.80 15.43 27.14
C LYS A 15 10.76 15.66 25.97
N VAL A 16 10.99 14.66 25.10
CA VAL A 16 12.01 14.76 24.04
C VAL A 16 11.43 15.04 22.64
N LEU A 17 10.13 14.83 22.41
CA LEU A 17 9.52 15.06 21.09
C LEU A 17 8.67 16.35 21.10
N ARG A 18 9.38 17.48 21.06
CA ARG A 18 8.80 18.79 20.79
C ARG A 18 8.34 18.78 19.33
N THR A 19 7.02 18.82 19.12
CA THR A 19 6.25 19.11 17.89
C THR A 19 5.63 17.98 17.05
N GLU A 20 5.60 16.73 17.50
CA GLU A 20 4.84 15.65 16.81
C GLU A 20 4.00 14.88 17.84
N VAL A 21 2.98 15.52 18.43
CA VAL A 21 2.08 14.85 19.37
C VAL A 21 1.06 14.04 18.56
N PRO A 22 1.09 12.68 18.61
CA PRO A 22 0.02 11.89 18.04
C PRO A 22 -1.29 12.22 18.74
N SER A 23 -2.37 12.41 17.98
CA SER A 23 -3.70 12.70 18.52
C SER A 23 -4.07 11.73 19.67
N GLU A 24 -4.84 12.20 20.67
CA GLU A 24 -5.31 11.38 21.79
C GLU A 24 -5.96 10.05 21.35
N ARG A 25 -6.47 9.97 20.11
CA ARG A 25 -7.05 8.74 19.52
C ARG A 25 -6.00 7.75 19.01
N SER A 26 -4.81 8.22 18.64
CA SER A 26 -3.70 7.41 18.15
C SER A 26 -2.93 6.74 19.29
N VAL A 27 -2.87 7.37 20.47
CA VAL A 27 -2.14 6.86 21.65
C VAL A 27 -2.66 5.49 22.12
N PRO A 28 -3.98 5.25 22.26
CA PRO A 28 -4.50 3.93 22.62
C PRO A 28 -4.22 2.86 21.56
N ALA A 29 -4.29 3.20 20.27
CA ALA A 29 -4.04 2.24 19.18
C ALA A 29 -2.57 1.77 19.17
N TRP A 30 -1.62 2.68 19.38
CA TRP A 30 -0.21 2.35 19.53
C TRP A 30 0.07 1.56 20.80
N LEU A 31 -0.57 1.90 21.92
CA LEU A 31 -0.42 1.15 23.17
C LEU A 31 -0.92 -0.30 23.02
N GLN A 32 -2.00 -0.52 22.27
CA GLN A 32 -2.49 -1.87 21.96
C GLN A 32 -1.50 -2.66 21.07
N ARG A 33 -0.93 -2.02 20.04
CA ARG A 33 0.12 -2.64 19.19
C ARG A 33 1.36 -3.04 20.01
N PHE A 34 1.79 -2.18 20.94
CA PHE A 34 2.93 -2.45 21.80
C PHE A 34 2.65 -3.60 22.79
N LYS A 35 1.44 -3.66 23.37
CA LYS A 35 0.99 -4.79 24.20
C LYS A 35 0.92 -6.10 23.43
N ALA A 36 0.57 -6.06 22.15
CA ALA A 36 0.58 -7.21 21.25
C ALA A 36 2.00 -7.65 20.81
N ARG A 37 3.07 -7.07 21.40
CA ARG A 37 4.49 -7.34 21.09
C ARG A 37 4.85 -7.10 19.62
N ASN A 38 4.01 -6.37 18.88
CA ASN A 38 4.28 -5.99 17.51
C ASN A 38 5.17 -4.74 17.53
N LYS A 39 6.48 -4.96 17.36
CA LYS A 39 7.51 -3.90 17.39
C LYS A 39 7.72 -3.25 16.02
N LYS A 40 6.93 -3.60 15.01
CA LYS A 40 7.02 -2.98 13.70
C LYS A 40 6.51 -1.54 13.81
N LEU A 41 7.42 -0.59 13.60
CA LEU A 41 7.11 0.83 13.53
C LEU A 41 6.49 1.19 12.18
N GLU A 42 6.79 0.42 11.14
CA GLU A 42 6.24 0.59 9.80
C GLU A 42 4.72 0.43 9.79
N ASP A 43 4.05 1.30 9.05
CA ASP A 43 2.63 1.12 8.76
C ASP A 43 2.43 -0.19 8.00
N GLU A 44 1.44 -0.98 8.41
CA GLU A 44 0.95 -2.08 7.59
C GLU A 44 0.60 -1.52 6.19
N PRO A 45 0.89 -2.26 5.11
CA PRO A 45 0.56 -1.82 3.77
C PRO A 45 -0.90 -1.41 3.75
N ARG A 46 -1.13 -0.10 3.54
CA ARG A 46 -2.48 0.45 3.50
C ARG A 46 -3.26 -0.33 2.45
N SER A 47 -4.48 -0.75 2.77
CA SER A 47 -5.34 -1.35 1.75
C SER A 47 -5.62 -0.26 0.70
N GLY A 48 -4.81 -0.23 -0.35
CA GLY A 48 -5.12 0.54 -1.54
C GLY A 48 -6.48 0.09 -2.09
N GLN A 49 -7.15 0.97 -2.82
CA GLN A 49 -8.37 0.59 -3.50
C GLN A 49 -8.07 -0.62 -4.38
N PRO A 50 -8.74 -1.78 -4.18
CA PRO A 50 -8.61 -2.89 -5.10
C PRO A 50 -9.22 -2.40 -6.41
N THR A 51 -8.38 -2.01 -7.35
CA THR A 51 -8.82 -1.76 -8.71
C THR A 51 -9.32 -3.11 -9.21
N ALA A 52 -10.64 -3.27 -9.27
CA ALA A 52 -11.35 -4.49 -9.67
C ALA A 52 -11.15 -4.84 -11.17
N ILE A 53 -10.02 -4.42 -11.73
CA ILE A 53 -9.60 -4.82 -13.06
C ILE A 53 -8.86 -6.14 -12.91
N SER A 54 -9.31 -7.09 -13.71
CA SER A 54 -8.70 -8.39 -13.93
C SER A 54 -7.29 -8.21 -14.53
N PHE A 55 -6.29 -7.93 -13.70
CA PHE A 55 -4.89 -7.85 -14.15
C PHE A 55 -4.47 -9.10 -14.94
N ASN A 56 -5.04 -10.27 -14.62
CA ASN A 56 -4.85 -11.50 -15.40
C ASN A 56 -5.40 -11.41 -16.83
N GLU A 57 -6.57 -10.80 -17.04
CA GLU A 57 -7.12 -10.61 -18.40
C GLU A 57 -6.30 -9.61 -19.19
N LEU A 58 -5.85 -8.51 -18.54
CA LEU A 58 -4.95 -7.54 -19.17
C LEU A 58 -3.63 -8.20 -19.59
N LYS A 59 -3.06 -9.05 -18.73
CA LYS A 59 -1.85 -9.82 -19.04
C LYS A 59 -2.08 -10.76 -20.22
N ASN A 60 -3.16 -11.53 -20.21
CA ASN A 60 -3.50 -12.45 -21.29
C ASN A 60 -3.70 -11.71 -22.63
N LEU A 61 -4.37 -10.55 -22.63
CA LEU A 61 -4.56 -9.74 -23.83
C LEU A 61 -3.24 -9.20 -24.37
N ALA A 62 -2.35 -8.74 -23.49
CA ALA A 62 -1.04 -8.23 -23.89
C ALA A 62 -0.13 -9.34 -24.45
N GLU A 63 -0.27 -10.58 -23.97
CA GLU A 63 0.43 -11.75 -24.52
C GLU A 63 -0.17 -12.23 -25.87
N GLN A 64 -1.50 -12.20 -26.03
CA GLN A 64 -2.19 -12.59 -27.27
C GLN A 64 -2.02 -11.55 -28.40
N HIS A 65 -2.03 -10.28 -28.04
CA HIS A 65 -1.96 -9.15 -28.97
C HIS A 65 -0.78 -8.23 -28.63
N PRO A 66 0.47 -8.69 -28.83
CA PRO A 66 1.65 -7.95 -28.38
C PRO A 66 1.83 -6.61 -29.09
N TYR A 67 1.34 -6.48 -30.33
CA TYR A 67 1.48 -5.26 -31.13
C TYR A 67 0.48 -4.17 -30.77
N GLU A 68 -0.61 -4.55 -30.10
CA GLU A 68 -1.72 -3.64 -29.82
C GLU A 68 -1.37 -2.55 -28.79
N GLY A 69 -2.21 -1.52 -28.77
CA GLY A 69 -2.04 -0.36 -27.90
C GLY A 69 -2.89 -0.39 -26.64
N VAL A 70 -2.58 0.51 -25.70
CA VAL A 70 -3.38 0.77 -24.51
C VAL A 70 -4.85 1.09 -24.86
N ARG A 71 -5.09 1.74 -26.02
CA ARG A 71 -6.45 2.04 -26.50
C ARG A 71 -7.26 0.79 -26.85
N TYR A 72 -6.62 -0.21 -27.45
CA TYR A 72 -7.26 -1.48 -27.76
C TYR A 72 -7.65 -2.21 -26.48
N PHE A 73 -6.70 -2.33 -25.53
CA PHE A 73 -6.98 -2.97 -24.24
C PHE A 73 -8.06 -2.25 -23.43
N ALA A 74 -8.10 -0.93 -23.46
CA ALA A 74 -9.14 -0.14 -22.82
C ALA A 74 -10.53 -0.41 -23.43
N ALA A 75 -10.61 -0.57 -24.75
CA ALA A 75 -11.85 -0.95 -25.43
C ALA A 75 -12.26 -2.39 -25.09
N SER A 76 -11.30 -3.33 -25.10
CA SER A 76 -11.55 -4.75 -24.79
C SER A 76 -12.02 -4.97 -23.35
N LEU A 77 -11.40 -4.27 -22.39
CA LEU A 77 -11.71 -4.38 -20.96
C LEU A 77 -12.77 -3.37 -20.50
N SER A 78 -13.30 -2.53 -21.40
CA SER A 78 -14.20 -1.42 -21.09
C SER A 78 -13.73 -0.55 -19.91
N CYS A 79 -12.41 -0.31 -19.85
CA CYS A 79 -11.74 0.41 -18.76
C CYS A 79 -11.18 1.75 -19.24
N SER A 80 -10.88 2.65 -18.31
CA SER A 80 -10.22 3.90 -18.67
C SER A 80 -8.76 3.65 -19.11
N LEU A 81 -8.25 4.49 -20.01
CA LEU A 81 -6.85 4.42 -20.46
C LEU A 81 -5.85 4.53 -19.31
N SER A 82 -6.18 5.33 -18.29
CA SER A 82 -5.34 5.49 -17.10
C SER A 82 -5.22 4.17 -16.35
N THR A 83 -6.34 3.46 -16.17
CA THR A 83 -6.34 2.21 -15.41
C THR A 83 -5.64 1.07 -16.14
N VAL A 84 -5.71 1.03 -17.47
CA VAL A 84 -4.91 0.09 -18.28
C VAL A 84 -3.41 0.42 -18.16
N SER A 85 -3.05 1.70 -18.21
CA SER A 85 -1.64 2.13 -18.08
C SER A 85 -1.06 1.78 -16.72
N ASP A 86 -1.82 2.01 -15.65
CA ASP A 86 -1.43 1.66 -14.29
C ASP A 86 -1.38 0.13 -14.09
N GLY A 87 -2.29 -0.60 -14.73
CA GLY A 87 -2.28 -2.06 -14.74
C GLY A 87 -1.07 -2.65 -15.44
N LEU A 88 -0.70 -2.14 -16.62
CA LEU A 88 0.52 -2.55 -17.32
C LEU A 88 1.78 -2.24 -16.50
N ARG A 89 1.81 -1.10 -15.81
CA ARG A 89 2.89 -0.75 -14.88
C ARG A 89 2.97 -1.72 -13.71
N SER A 90 1.83 -2.08 -13.12
CA SER A 90 1.73 -3.03 -12.01
C SER A 90 2.13 -4.45 -12.42
N LEU A 91 1.85 -4.84 -13.66
CA LEU A 91 2.28 -6.11 -14.28
C LEU A 91 3.72 -6.08 -14.79
N VAL A 92 4.41 -4.93 -14.65
CA VAL A 92 5.76 -4.69 -15.16
C VAL A 92 5.90 -5.02 -16.66
N MET A 93 4.85 -4.78 -17.44
CA MET A 93 4.88 -4.98 -18.89
C MET A 93 5.39 -3.71 -19.58
N VAL A 94 6.34 -3.89 -20.49
CA VAL A 94 6.99 -2.80 -21.23
C VAL A 94 6.91 -3.07 -22.72
N LYS A 95 6.62 -2.01 -23.50
CA LYS A 95 6.59 -2.10 -24.95
C LYS A 95 8.02 -2.03 -25.51
N LYS A 96 8.56 -3.15 -26.01
CA LYS A 96 9.87 -3.25 -26.67
C LYS A 96 9.67 -3.62 -28.13
N LEU A 97 10.26 -2.87 -29.06
CA LEU A 97 10.11 -3.09 -30.51
C LEU A 97 8.64 -3.15 -30.99
N GLY A 98 7.75 -2.45 -30.30
CA GLY A 98 6.33 -2.49 -30.59
C GLY A 98 5.56 -3.68 -29.99
N GLN A 99 6.22 -4.57 -29.25
CA GLN A 99 5.61 -5.72 -28.56
C GLN A 99 5.55 -5.51 -27.04
N TRP A 100 4.47 -5.94 -26.40
CA TRP A 100 4.38 -5.99 -24.94
C TRP A 100 5.14 -7.20 -24.38
N LEU A 101 6.15 -6.95 -23.57
CA LEU A 101 6.94 -7.98 -22.90
C LEU A 101 7.01 -7.71 -21.39
N PRO A 102 6.99 -8.76 -20.54
CA PRO A 102 7.30 -8.59 -19.14
C PRO A 102 8.75 -8.11 -18.99
N HIS A 103 8.97 -7.14 -18.11
CA HIS A 103 10.31 -6.71 -17.71
C HIS A 103 10.89 -7.81 -16.81
N ALA A 104 11.85 -8.56 -17.34
CA ALA A 104 12.69 -9.47 -16.56
C ALA A 104 13.67 -8.71 -15.66
#